data_AF-A0A089I2D7-F1
#
_entry.id   AF-A0A089I2D7-F1
#
_cell.length_a   1.000
_cell.length_b   1.000
_cell.length_c   1.000
_cell.angle_alpha   90.00
_cell.angle_beta   90.00
_cell.angle_gamma   90.00
#
_symmetry.space_group_name_H-M   'P 1'
#
loop_
_entity.id
_entity.type
_entity.pdbx_description
1 polymer ?
#
loop_
_entity_poly.entity_id
_entity_poly.type
_entity_poly.pdbx_seq_one_letter_code
_entity_poly.pdbx_strand_id
1 'polypeptide(L)'
;MQSRLEQDIISTAESFTNNFSDKGNFDFSVQSLRKVDDILEELCEYEIDNDSLDSVSSMVGSYIFEVARRNFGGNYYWIQDRKQPVLVTGEPDFSISIFAFDKVRGRIQNGKEDDIPYYFDGYINAVEKGKERGYSATIV
;
A
#
# COMPACT_ATOMS: atom_id res chain seq x y z
N MET A 1 -7.86 20.81 5.55
CA MET A 1 -7.01 21.07 4.36
C MET A 1 -6.07 19.88 4.28
N GLN A 2 -6.19 19.05 3.24
CA GLN A 2 -5.34 17.86 3.08
C GLN A 2 -3.91 18.28 2.76
N SER A 3 -2.92 17.51 3.22
CA SER A 3 -1.52 17.78 2.89
C SER A 3 -1.27 17.52 1.39
N ARG A 4 -0.24 18.17 0.82
CA ARG A 4 0.17 17.89 -0.57
C ARG A 4 0.47 16.41 -0.79
N LEU A 5 1.15 15.78 0.17
CA LEU A 5 1.46 14.35 0.13
C LEU A 5 0.18 13.49 0.06
N GLU A 6 -0.80 13.79 0.91
CA GLU A 6 -2.08 13.07 0.92
C GLU A 6 -2.82 13.23 -0.43
N GLN A 7 -2.84 14.43 -1.00
CA GLN A 7 -3.44 14.68 -2.30
C GLN A 7 -2.73 13.93 -3.43
N ASP A 8 -1.39 13.90 -3.40
CA ASP A 8 -0.57 13.18 -4.38
C ASP A 8 -0.85 11.67 -4.31
N ILE A 9 -0.95 11.09 -3.10
CA ILE A 9 -1.30 9.67 -2.91
C ILE A 9 -2.72 9.37 -3.38
N ILE A 10 -3.71 10.17 -2.98
CA ILE A 10 -5.12 9.98 -3.37
C ILE A 10 -5.27 10.03 -4.89
N SER A 11 -4.74 11.07 -5.54
CA SER A 11 -4.84 11.24 -6.99
C SER A 11 -4.12 10.14 -7.76
N THR A 12 -2.96 9.67 -7.26
CA THR A 12 -2.22 8.55 -7.84
C THR A 12 -3.02 7.25 -7.71
N ALA A 13 -3.62 7.00 -6.55
CA ALA A 13 -4.44 5.82 -6.30
C ALA A 13 -5.72 5.80 -7.17
N GLU A 14 -6.36 6.96 -7.38
CA GLU A 14 -7.48 7.11 -8.32
C GLU A 14 -7.04 6.90 -9.76
N SER A 15 -5.86 7.38 -10.13
CA SER A 15 -5.29 7.14 -11.47
C SER A 15 -5.04 5.66 -11.72
N PHE A 16 -4.57 4.90 -10.71
CA PHE A 16 -4.48 3.44 -10.79
C PHE A 16 -5.82 2.80 -11.16
N THR A 17 -6.93 3.19 -10.52
CA THR A 17 -8.25 2.61 -10.82
C THR A 17 -8.69 2.85 -12.27
N ASN A 18 -8.34 4.00 -12.84
CA ASN A 18 -8.64 4.33 -14.23
C ASN A 18 -7.74 3.54 -15.19
N ASN A 19 -6.44 3.49 -14.90
CA ASN A 19 -5.43 2.83 -15.73
C ASN A 19 -5.64 1.32 -15.86
N PHE A 20 -6.19 0.68 -14.83
CA PHE A 20 -6.43 -0.76 -14.79
C PHE A 20 -7.94 -1.11 -14.82
N SER A 21 -8.79 -0.19 -15.24
CA SER A 21 -10.25 -0.40 -15.26
C SER A 21 -10.70 -1.60 -16.10
N ASP A 22 -9.91 -2.01 -17.09
CA ASP A 22 -10.09 -3.21 -17.92
C ASP A 22 -9.71 -4.51 -17.20
N LYS A 23 -8.84 -4.45 -16.20
CA LYS A 23 -8.38 -5.60 -15.41
C LYS A 23 -9.30 -5.93 -14.22
N GLY A 24 -10.18 -4.99 -13.84
CA GLY A 24 -11.27 -5.28 -12.90
C GLY A 24 -11.76 -4.08 -12.11
N ASN A 25 -12.74 -4.34 -11.25
CA ASN A 25 -13.23 -3.34 -10.30
C ASN A 25 -12.24 -3.13 -9.15
N PHE A 26 -11.69 -1.92 -9.05
CA PHE A 26 -10.77 -1.45 -8.02
C PHE A 26 -11.49 -0.43 -7.12
N ASP A 27 -12.29 -0.93 -6.18
CA ASP A 27 -13.20 -0.12 -5.34
C ASP A 27 -12.63 0.30 -3.97
N PHE A 28 -11.32 0.11 -3.77
CA PHE A 28 -10.61 0.36 -2.52
C PHE A 28 -11.04 -0.54 -1.35
N SER A 29 -11.71 -1.66 -1.63
CA SER A 29 -11.97 -2.72 -0.63
C SER A 29 -10.71 -3.56 -0.39
N VAL A 30 -10.61 -4.20 0.77
CA VAL A 30 -9.54 -5.19 1.04
C VAL A 30 -9.55 -6.33 0.01
N GLN A 31 -10.73 -6.73 -0.48
CA GLN A 31 -10.87 -7.80 -1.47
C GLN A 31 -10.24 -7.44 -2.83
N SER A 32 -10.25 -6.15 -3.20
CA SER A 32 -9.64 -5.66 -4.44
C SER A 32 -8.13 -5.92 -4.52
N LEU A 33 -7.45 -6.08 -3.37
CA LEU A 33 -6.01 -6.34 -3.30
C LEU A 33 -5.60 -7.67 -3.93
N ARG A 34 -6.51 -8.64 -4.06
CA ARG A 34 -6.22 -9.88 -4.80
C ARG A 34 -5.94 -9.61 -6.27
N LYS A 35 -6.73 -8.73 -6.89
CA LYS A 35 -6.53 -8.33 -8.30
C LYS A 35 -5.29 -7.46 -8.46
N VAL A 36 -4.93 -6.70 -7.43
CA VAL A 36 -3.66 -5.97 -7.40
C VAL A 36 -2.50 -6.97 -7.43
N ASP A 37 -2.54 -8.04 -6.63
CA ASP A 37 -1.51 -9.09 -6.67
C ASP A 37 -1.44 -9.80 -8.02
N ASP A 38 -2.60 -10.06 -8.65
CA ASP A 38 -2.66 -10.65 -10.00
C ASP A 38 -1.95 -9.76 -11.04
N ILE A 39 -2.13 -8.43 -10.98
CA ILE A 39 -1.41 -7.47 -11.85
C ILE A 39 0.10 -7.52 -11.58
N LEU A 40 0.50 -7.57 -10.32
CA LEU A 40 1.92 -7.64 -9.97
C LEU A 40 2.55 -8.99 -10.36
N GLU A 41 1.78 -10.07 -10.36
CA GLU A 41 2.21 -11.38 -10.89
C GLU A 41 2.53 -11.32 -12.37
N GLU A 42 1.68 -10.68 -13.18
CA GLU A 42 1.97 -10.44 -14.60
C GLU A 42 3.28 -9.65 -14.77
N LEU A 43 3.55 -8.67 -13.89
CA LEU A 43 4.74 -7.83 -13.96
C LEU A 43 6.05 -8.54 -13.54
N CYS A 44 5.98 -9.57 -12.71
CA CYS A 44 7.16 -10.37 -12.31
C CYS A 44 7.84 -11.07 -13.49
N GLU A 45 7.12 -11.31 -14.58
CA GLU A 45 7.66 -12.00 -15.76
C GLU A 45 8.54 -11.09 -16.63
N TYR A 46 8.54 -9.79 -16.38
CA TYR A 46 9.25 -8.80 -17.18
C TYR A 46 10.48 -8.25 -16.44
N GLU A 47 11.57 -8.04 -17.18
CA GLU A 47 12.67 -7.21 -16.70
C GLU A 47 12.23 -5.74 -16.73
N ILE A 48 12.13 -5.13 -15.55
CA ILE A 48 11.72 -3.75 -15.36
C ILE A 48 12.93 -2.96 -14.85
N ASP A 49 13.24 -1.82 -15.48
CA ASP A 49 14.30 -0.92 -15.00
C ASP A 49 13.91 -0.22 -13.68
N ASN A 50 14.88 0.41 -13.01
CA ASN A 50 14.64 1.04 -11.70
C ASN A 50 13.61 2.19 -11.75
N ASP A 51 13.57 2.98 -12.82
CA ASP A 51 12.66 4.13 -12.93
C ASP A 51 11.21 3.64 -13.11
N SER A 52 11.04 2.58 -13.90
CA SER A 52 9.77 1.89 -14.10
C SER A 52 9.33 1.19 -12.81
N LEU A 53 10.26 0.56 -12.08
CA LEU A 53 9.99 -0.06 -10.78
C LEU A 53 9.50 0.97 -9.76
N ASP A 54 10.14 2.13 -9.68
CA ASP A 54 9.74 3.21 -8.79
C ASP A 54 8.35 3.78 -9.16
N SER A 55 8.09 3.92 -10.46
CA SER A 55 6.81 4.41 -10.98
C SER A 55 5.66 3.44 -10.64
N VAL A 56 5.85 2.14 -10.90
CA VAL A 56 4.87 1.09 -10.57
C VAL A 56 4.67 1.01 -9.06
N SER A 57 5.75 1.04 -8.28
CA SER A 57 5.69 0.97 -6.81
C SER A 57 4.94 2.16 -6.22
N SER A 58 5.14 3.34 -6.77
CA SER A 58 4.39 4.53 -6.38
C SER A 58 2.90 4.41 -6.71
N MET A 59 2.58 3.98 -7.93
CA MET A 59 1.20 3.88 -8.39
C MET A 59 0.40 2.81 -7.64
N VAL A 60 0.91 1.58 -7.61
CA VAL A 60 0.26 0.44 -6.94
C VAL A 60 0.30 0.61 -5.43
N GLY A 61 1.41 1.08 -4.88
CA GLY A 61 1.55 1.34 -3.45
C GLY A 61 0.56 2.40 -2.96
N SER A 62 0.30 3.45 -3.76
CA SER A 62 -0.73 4.46 -3.44
C SER A 62 -2.12 3.85 -3.36
N TYR A 63 -2.44 2.89 -4.24
CA TYR A 63 -3.71 2.16 -4.17
C TYR A 63 -3.82 1.34 -2.89
N ILE A 64 -2.78 0.56 -2.53
CA ILE A 64 -2.74 -0.23 -1.29
C ILE A 64 -2.89 0.67 -0.06
N PHE A 65 -2.23 1.84 -0.06
CA PHE A 65 -2.38 2.84 0.99
C PHE A 65 -3.82 3.33 1.12
N GLU A 66 -4.49 3.64 0.02
CA GLU A 66 -5.87 4.09 0.06
C GLU A 66 -6.85 2.97 0.48
N VAL A 67 -6.56 1.71 0.17
CA VAL A 67 -7.31 0.57 0.75
C VAL A 67 -7.16 0.59 2.28
N ALA A 68 -5.95 0.72 2.82
CA ALA A 68 -5.75 0.81 4.27
C ALA A 68 -6.43 2.04 4.89
N ARG A 69 -6.16 3.23 4.37
CA ARG A 69 -6.68 4.49 4.94
C ARG A 69 -8.20 4.58 4.89
N ARG A 70 -8.84 4.11 3.82
CA ARG A 70 -10.32 4.15 3.71
C ARG A 70 -11.02 3.14 4.62
N ASN A 71 -10.38 2.00 4.90
CA ASN A 71 -10.97 0.94 5.74
C ASN A 71 -10.62 1.08 7.23
N PHE A 72 -9.46 1.66 7.58
CA PHE A 72 -8.95 1.70 8.95
C PHE A 72 -8.53 3.09 9.43
N GLY A 73 -8.57 4.11 8.56
CA GLY A 73 -8.08 5.45 8.86
C GLY A 73 -6.55 5.55 8.86
N GLY A 74 -6.06 6.70 9.33
CA GLY A 74 -4.63 6.97 9.45
C GLY A 74 -4.19 8.20 8.67
N ASN A 75 -2.93 8.58 8.89
CA ASN A 75 -2.30 9.75 8.31
C ASN A 75 -1.04 9.37 7.54
N TYR A 76 -0.77 10.11 6.47
CA TYR A 76 0.45 9.94 5.68
C TYR A 76 1.58 10.80 6.24
N TYR A 77 2.77 10.20 6.30
CA TYR A 77 4.01 10.88 6.64
C TYR A 77 5.07 10.57 5.58
N TRP A 78 5.97 11.52 5.31
CA TRP A 78 7.10 11.31 4.41
C TRP A 78 8.34 10.88 5.19
N ILE A 79 8.93 9.74 4.82
CA ILE A 79 10.16 9.24 5.43
C ILE A 79 11.35 9.63 4.56
N GLN A 80 12.13 10.61 5.03
CA GLN A 80 13.26 11.18 4.26
C GLN A 80 14.32 10.14 3.89
N ASP A 81 14.74 9.31 4.85
CA ASP A 81 15.81 8.32 4.65
C ASP A 81 15.42 7.22 3.65
N ARG A 82 14.12 6.94 3.52
CA ARG A 82 13.57 5.95 2.59
C ARG A 82 13.00 6.56 1.30
N LYS A 83 12.93 7.90 1.23
CA LYS A 83 12.34 8.66 0.13
C LYS A 83 10.97 8.14 -0.32
N GLN A 84 10.11 7.83 0.65
CA GLN A 84 8.78 7.29 0.38
C GLN A 84 7.77 7.67 1.47
N PRO A 85 6.46 7.63 1.17
CA PRO A 85 5.42 7.77 2.18
C PRO A 85 5.31 6.53 3.08
N VAL A 86 4.82 6.76 4.29
CA VAL A 86 4.31 5.76 5.22
C VAL A 86 2.88 6.13 5.60
N LEU A 87 2.00 5.14 5.71
CA LEU A 87 0.69 5.32 6.35
C LEU A 87 0.81 4.87 7.81
N VAL A 88 0.35 5.70 8.74
CA VAL A 88 0.29 5.38 10.17
C VAL A 88 -1.17 5.43 10.63
N THR A 89 -1.65 4.34 11.21
CA THR A 89 -3.04 4.14 11.65
C THR A 89 -3.11 4.01 13.17
N GLY A 90 -4.12 4.66 13.78
CA GLY A 90 -4.49 4.47 15.19
C GLY A 90 -4.05 5.55 16.17
N GLU A 91 -3.29 6.55 15.72
CA GLU A 91 -2.78 7.59 16.62
C GLU A 91 -3.92 8.42 17.24
N PRO A 92 -3.80 8.83 18.52
CA PRO A 92 -2.65 8.65 19.42
C PRO A 92 -2.64 7.35 20.25
N ASP A 93 -3.70 6.53 20.18
CA ASP A 93 -3.90 5.40 21.10
C ASP A 93 -3.00 4.20 20.79
N PHE A 94 -2.72 3.98 19.51
CA PHE A 94 -1.79 2.97 19.01
C PHE A 94 -1.18 3.45 17.68
N SER A 95 -0.17 2.75 17.15
CA SER A 95 0.50 3.21 15.91
C SER A 95 0.95 2.04 15.06
N ILE A 96 0.13 1.68 14.06
CA ILE A 96 0.50 0.67 13.06
C ILE A 96 0.91 1.38 11.77
N SER A 97 2.12 1.10 11.31
CA SER A 97 2.70 1.72 10.13
C SER A 97 2.96 0.70 9.02
N ILE A 98 2.72 1.11 7.77
CA ILE A 98 2.93 0.27 6.58
C ILE A 98 3.72 1.01 5.49
N PHE A 99 4.57 0.29 4.75
CA PHE A 99 5.41 0.80 3.66
C PHE A 99 5.04 0.11 2.35
N ALA A 100 3.93 0.54 1.73
CA ALA A 100 3.39 -0.14 0.56
C ALA A 100 4.33 -0.09 -0.67
N PHE A 101 5.14 0.97 -0.82
CA PHE A 101 6.04 1.09 -1.98
C PHE A 101 7.15 0.04 -1.91
N ASP A 102 7.80 -0.11 -0.75
CA ASP A 102 8.77 -1.18 -0.51
C ASP A 102 8.15 -2.57 -0.74
N LYS A 103 6.91 -2.77 -0.28
CA LYS A 103 6.24 -4.05 -0.46
C LYS A 103 5.97 -4.37 -1.93
N VAL A 104 5.55 -3.39 -2.73
CA VAL A 104 5.35 -3.60 -4.18
C VAL A 104 6.68 -3.89 -4.87
N ARG A 105 7.77 -3.20 -4.50
CA ARG A 105 9.11 -3.53 -5.05
C ARG A 105 9.49 -4.96 -4.75
N GLY A 106 9.35 -5.38 -3.49
CA GLY A 106 9.58 -6.77 -3.07
C GLY A 106 8.71 -7.75 -3.85
N ARG A 107 7.41 -7.47 -4.00
CA ARG A 107 6.49 -8.33 -4.75
C ARG A 107 6.87 -8.52 -6.22
N ILE A 108 7.39 -7.48 -6.87
CA ILE A 108 7.87 -7.54 -8.26
C ILE A 108 9.18 -8.33 -8.35
N GLN A 109 10.11 -8.11 -7.42
CA GLN A 109 11.46 -8.69 -7.47
C GLN A 109 11.53 -10.13 -6.94
N ASN A 110 10.80 -10.45 -5.87
CA ASN A 110 10.84 -11.72 -5.15
C ASN A 110 9.63 -12.62 -5.47
N GLY A 111 8.64 -12.11 -6.21
CA GLY A 111 7.43 -12.86 -6.54
C GLY A 111 6.56 -13.15 -5.31
N LYS A 112 5.98 -14.37 -5.25
CA LYS A 112 4.99 -14.76 -4.23
C LYS A 112 5.51 -14.74 -2.79
N GLU A 113 6.81 -14.62 -2.55
CA GLU A 113 7.36 -14.43 -1.19
C GLU A 113 6.87 -13.11 -0.56
N ASP A 114 6.53 -12.13 -1.39
CA ASP A 114 6.06 -10.81 -0.98
C ASP A 114 4.57 -10.57 -1.29
N ASP A 115 3.75 -11.62 -1.19
CA ASP A 115 2.29 -11.61 -1.44
C ASP A 115 1.57 -10.43 -0.76
N ILE A 116 0.84 -9.64 -1.55
CA ILE A 116 0.17 -8.42 -1.07
C ILE A 116 -0.99 -8.75 -0.11
N PRO A 117 -1.90 -9.71 -0.40
CA PRO A 117 -2.93 -10.12 0.54
C PRO A 117 -2.40 -10.54 1.91
N TYR A 118 -1.37 -11.39 1.95
CA TYR A 118 -0.78 -11.88 3.19
C TYR A 118 -0.17 -10.74 4.03
N TYR A 119 0.57 -9.84 3.38
CA TYR A 119 1.09 -8.64 4.03
C TYR A 119 -0.02 -7.75 4.60
N PHE A 120 -1.09 -7.55 3.83
CA PHE A 120 -2.21 -6.72 4.26
C PHE A 120 -3.02 -7.38 5.39
N ASP A 121 -3.19 -8.69 5.38
CA ASP A 121 -3.78 -9.44 6.51
C ASP A 121 -2.94 -9.26 7.79
N GLY A 122 -1.60 -9.23 7.67
CA GLY A 122 -0.69 -8.86 8.76
C GLY A 122 -0.98 -7.48 9.33
N TYR A 123 -1.21 -6.50 8.46
CA TYR A 123 -1.62 -5.15 8.86
C TYR A 123 -2.98 -5.10 9.56
N ILE A 124 -4.00 -5.77 9.02
CA ILE A 124 -5.33 -5.84 9.65
C ILE A 124 -5.22 -6.43 11.05
N ASN A 125 -4.53 -7.57 11.19
CA ASN A 125 -4.31 -8.21 12.48
C ASN A 125 -3.59 -7.29 13.46
N ALA A 126 -2.65 -6.50 12.97
CA ALA A 126 -1.91 -5.57 13.80
C ALA A 126 -2.78 -4.42 14.30
N VAL A 127 -3.61 -3.84 13.42
CA VAL A 127 -4.57 -2.78 13.75
C VAL A 127 -5.60 -3.25 14.77
N GLU A 128 -6.18 -4.45 14.60
CA GLU A 128 -7.16 -4.97 15.55
C GLU A 128 -6.54 -5.22 16.93
N LYS A 129 -5.34 -5.80 17.01
CA LYS A 129 -4.61 -5.90 18.28
C LYS A 129 -4.29 -4.53 18.87
N GLY A 130 -4.05 -3.51 18.02
CA GLY A 130 -3.70 -2.15 18.42
C GLY A 130 -4.85 -1.49 19.16
N LYS A 131 -6.06 -1.62 18.61
CA LYS A 131 -7.32 -1.17 19.22
C LYS A 131 -7.58 -1.83 20.58
N GLU A 132 -7.21 -3.09 20.76
CA GLU A 132 -7.44 -3.82 22.02
C GLU A 132 -6.41 -3.52 23.10
N ARG A 133 -5.12 -3.42 22.73
CA ARG A 133 -4.00 -3.50 23.70
C ARG A 133 -3.12 -2.26 23.75
N GLY A 134 -3.22 -1.35 22.79
CA GLY A 134 -2.37 -0.16 22.68
C GLY A 134 -0.90 -0.52 22.46
N TYR A 135 -0.45 -0.60 21.20
CA TYR A 135 0.97 -0.80 20.89
C TYR A 135 1.34 -0.21 19.53
N SER A 136 2.65 -0.14 19.27
CA SER A 136 3.19 0.34 18.01
C SER A 136 3.88 -0.77 17.23
N ALA A 137 3.66 -0.82 15.93
CA ALA A 137 4.29 -1.78 15.03
C ALA A 137 4.49 -1.19 13.63
N THR A 138 5.48 -1.73 12.94
CA THR A 138 5.67 -1.53 11.50
C THR A 138 5.53 -2.88 10.82
N ILE A 139 4.66 -2.96 9.82
CA ILE A 139 4.51 -4.13 8.98
C ILE A 139 5.48 -4.00 7.81
N VAL A 140 6.28 -5.03 7.60
CA VAL A 140 7.30 -5.14 6.56
C VAL A 140 6.96 -6.28 5.61
#